data_AF-A0A7G9YNC9-F1
#
_entry.id   AF-A0A7G9YNC9-F1
#
_cell.length_a   1.000
_cell.length_b   1.000
_cell.length_c   1.000
_cell.angle_alpha   90.00
_cell.angle_beta   90.00
_cell.angle_gamma   90.00
#
_symmetry.space_group_name_H-M   'P 1'
#
loop_
_entity.id
_entity.type
_entity.pdbx_description
1 polymer ?
#
loop_
_entity_poly.entity_id
_entity_poly.type
_entity_poly.pdbx_seq_one_letter_code
_entity_poly.pdbx_strand_id
1 'polypeptide(L)'
;MNIEIIGTESLGVRGLSFGTLILDHHLMRSCTGLEWLERLSSETGNSVICGADFMKTPRMLLEARRKSLYRDMPVPASWHEAYGKGMVSTDRYWNLG
;
A
#
# COMPACT_ATOMS: atom_id res chain seq x y z
N MET A 1 -11.96 16.72 -13.59
CA MET A 1 -11.81 16.48 -12.14
C MET A 1 -10.50 17.13 -11.72
N ASN A 2 -10.56 18.20 -10.93
CA ASN A 2 -9.37 18.94 -10.51
C ASN A 2 -8.88 18.32 -9.19
N ILE A 3 -7.65 17.81 -9.19
CA ILE A 3 -7.01 17.20 -8.01
C ILE A 3 -6.02 18.24 -7.46
N GLU A 4 -6.24 18.72 -6.24
CA GLU A 4 -5.33 19.64 -5.56
C GLU A 4 -4.51 18.88 -4.51
N ILE A 5 -3.23 18.66 -4.80
CA ILE A 5 -2.31 17.93 -3.91
C ILE A 5 -1.80 18.90 -2.83
N ILE A 6 -2.26 18.72 -1.58
CA ILE A 6 -1.79 19.52 -0.43
C ILE A 6 -0.86 18.67 0.43
N GLY A 7 0.44 18.97 0.40
CA GLY A 7 1.47 18.42 1.28
C GLY A 7 2.31 17.29 0.66
N THR A 8 3.64 17.47 0.61
CA THR A 8 4.58 16.44 0.11
C THR A 8 5.63 16.01 1.13
N GLU A 9 5.47 16.40 2.40
CA GLU A 9 6.51 16.19 3.42
C GLU A 9 6.05 15.15 4.46
N SER A 10 6.61 13.94 4.33
CA SER A 10 6.71 12.82 5.30
C SER A 10 5.47 12.32 6.05
N LEU A 11 4.30 12.92 5.86
CA LEU A 11 2.99 12.44 6.30
C LEU A 11 2.02 12.63 5.12
N GLY A 12 2.06 11.67 4.19
CA GLY A 12 1.51 11.80 2.85
C GLY A 12 -0.01 11.98 2.80
N VAL A 13 -0.43 13.22 2.54
CA VAL A 13 -1.76 13.58 2.04
C VAL A 13 -1.61 13.90 0.56
N ARG A 14 -2.34 13.20 -0.32
CA ARG A 14 -2.27 13.42 -1.77
C ARG A 14 -3.66 13.73 -2.32
N GLY A 15 -4.11 14.97 -2.20
CA GLY A 15 -5.32 15.40 -2.89
C GLY A 15 -6.49 15.67 -1.95
N LEU A 16 -6.97 16.91 -1.92
CA LEU A 16 -8.31 17.23 -1.47
C LEU A 16 -9.17 17.45 -2.72
N SER A 17 -9.99 16.46 -3.07
CA SER A 17 -11.19 16.69 -3.86
C SER A 17 -12.30 17.01 -2.87
N PHE A 18 -13.22 17.94 -3.15
CA PHE A 18 -14.34 18.26 -2.23
C PHE A 18 -15.01 16.96 -1.72
N GLY A 19 -14.77 16.61 -0.44
CA GLY A 19 -15.29 15.40 0.22
C GLY A 19 -14.46 14.11 0.14
N THR A 20 -13.27 14.09 -0.49
CA THR A 20 -12.40 12.90 -0.55
C THR A 20 -10.94 13.22 -0.25
N LEU A 21 -10.40 12.51 0.75
CA LEU A 21 -9.00 12.52 1.17
C LEU A 21 -8.32 11.24 0.69
N ILE A 22 -7.25 11.38 -0.11
CA ILE A 22 -6.43 10.25 -0.54
C ILE A 22 -5.13 10.25 0.25
N LEU A 23 -4.85 9.14 0.93
CA LEU A 23 -3.68 8.96 1.77
C LEU A 23 -2.63 8.05 1.14
N ASP A 24 -1.38 8.29 1.51
CA ASP A 24 -0.24 7.55 0.97
C ASP A 24 -0.29 6.04 1.28
N HIS A 25 0.24 5.26 0.35
CA HIS A 25 0.26 3.80 0.40
C HIS A 25 1.12 3.21 1.53
N HIS A 26 2.06 3.96 2.13
CA HIS A 26 2.85 3.50 3.26
C HIS A 26 1.98 3.12 4.47
N LEU A 27 0.80 3.73 4.60
CA LEU A 27 -0.20 3.33 5.59
C LEU A 27 -0.59 1.85 5.46
N MET A 28 -0.60 1.31 4.23
CA MET A 28 -0.95 -0.09 3.95
C MET A 28 0.16 -1.09 4.28
N ARG A 29 1.31 -0.64 4.80
CA ARG A 29 2.41 -1.51 5.25
C ARG A 29 2.12 -2.17 6.61
N SER A 30 1.03 -1.80 7.28
CA SER A 30 0.54 -2.44 8.50
C SER A 30 -0.97 -2.67 8.42
N CYS A 31 -1.47 -3.75 9.03
CA CYS A 31 -2.91 -3.96 9.20
C CYS A 31 -3.55 -2.84 10.04
N THR A 32 -2.83 -2.31 11.03
CA THR A 32 -3.32 -1.19 11.86
C THR A 32 -3.51 0.09 11.06
N GLY A 33 -2.74 0.29 9.98
CA GLY A 33 -2.93 1.45 9.10
C GLY A 33 -4.19 1.34 8.24
N LEU A 34 -4.55 0.11 7.83
CA LEU A 34 -5.83 -0.18 7.18
C LEU A 34 -7.01 0.13 8.11
N GLU A 35 -6.97 -0.39 9.33
CA GLU A 35 -7.98 -0.15 10.37
C GLU A 35 -8.12 1.35 10.68
N TRP A 36 -7.00 2.07 10.75
CA TRP A 36 -6.99 3.51 11.00
C TRP A 36 -7.62 4.31 9.85
N LEU A 37 -7.39 3.91 8.59
CA LEU A 37 -8.01 4.54 7.42
C LEU A 37 -9.54 4.40 7.45
N GLU A 38 -10.02 3.18 7.72
CA GLU A 38 -11.45 2.88 7.82
C GLU A 38 -12.10 3.64 8.97
N ARG A 39 -11.44 3.68 10.13
CA ARG A 39 -11.87 4.46 11.28
C ARG A 39 -11.95 5.96 10.98
N LEU A 40 -10.94 6.55 10.34
CA LEU A 40 -10.92 7.98 10.01
C LEU A 40 -12.05 8.35 9.04
N SER A 41 -12.33 7.50 8.05
CA SER A 41 -13.48 7.69 7.17
C SER A 41 -14.79 7.66 7.96
N SER A 42 -14.96 6.70 8.87
CA SER A 42 -16.15 6.58 9.72
C SER A 42 -16.35 7.77 10.66
N GLU A 43 -15.28 8.26 11.30
CA GLU A 43 -15.37 9.36 12.29
C GLU A 43 -15.65 10.72 11.64
N THR A 44 -15.17 10.92 10.41
CA THR A 44 -15.31 12.21 9.71
C THR A 44 -16.54 12.28 8.81
N GLY A 45 -17.14 11.13 8.46
CA GLY A 45 -18.20 11.05 7.45
C GLY A 45 -17.73 11.37 6.02
N ASN A 46 -16.43 11.56 5.81
CA ASN A 46 -15.83 11.84 4.51
C ASN A 46 -15.22 10.57 3.91
N SER A 47 -15.04 10.57 2.58
CA SER A 47 -14.35 9.48 1.90
C SER A 47 -12.85 9.58 2.16
N VAL A 48 -12.29 8.66 2.94
CA VAL A 48 -10.84 8.56 3.16
C VAL A 48 -10.36 7.26 2.54
N ILE A 49 -9.52 7.36 1.52
CA ILE A 49 -9.13 6.23 0.67
C ILE A 49 -7.62 6.20 0.45
N CYS A 50 -7.07 5.04 0.06
CA CYS A 50 -5.68 4.96 -0.37
C CYS A 50 -5.56 5.06 -1.90
N GLY A 51 -4.32 5.14 -2.41
CA GLY A 51 -4.07 5.17 -3.85
C GLY A 51 -4.65 3.98 -4.62
N ALA A 52 -4.65 2.77 -4.03
CA ALA A 52 -5.22 1.58 -4.68
C ALA A 52 -6.75 1.71 -4.87
N ASP A 53 -7.45 2.20 -3.85
CA ASP A 53 -8.90 2.44 -3.90
C ASP A 53 -9.26 3.49 -4.96
N PHE A 54 -8.51 4.59 -4.99
CA PHE A 54 -8.69 5.64 -5.99
C PHE A 54 -8.51 5.11 -7.42
N MET A 55 -7.49 4.28 -7.62
CA MET A 55 -7.20 3.63 -8.90
C MET A 55 -8.12 2.43 -9.20
N LYS A 56 -9.05 2.08 -8.30
CA LYS A 56 -9.95 0.92 -8.39
C LYS A 56 -9.21 -0.39 -8.61
N THR A 57 -8.04 -0.54 -7.98
CA THR A 57 -7.23 -1.76 -8.01
C THR A 57 -7.19 -2.40 -6.62
N PRO A 58 -7.04 -3.74 -6.51
CA PRO A 58 -6.96 -4.39 -5.21
C PRO A 58 -5.85 -3.84 -4.31
N ARG A 59 -6.13 -3.68 -3.01
CA ARG A 59 -5.13 -3.32 -2.01
C ARG A 59 -4.13 -4.46 -1.85
N MET A 60 -2.89 -4.25 -2.30
CA MET A 60 -1.80 -5.21 -2.13
C MET A 60 -1.13 -5.03 -0.77
N LEU A 61 -1.59 -5.78 0.25
CA LEU A 61 -1.06 -5.73 1.63
C LEU A 61 0.28 -6.47 1.79
N LEU A 62 1.27 -6.17 0.94
CA LEU A 62 2.54 -6.89 0.86
C LEU A 62 3.29 -6.87 2.21
N GLU A 63 3.75 -5.70 2.63
CA GLU A 63 4.58 -5.58 3.84
C GLU A 63 3.79 -5.94 5.11
N ALA A 64 2.50 -5.56 5.17
CA ALA A 64 1.61 -5.92 6.28
C ALA A 64 1.48 -7.44 6.45
N ARG A 65 1.44 -8.18 5.34
CA ARG A 65 1.33 -9.65 5.33
C ARG A 65 2.68 -10.36 5.18
N ARG A 66 3.82 -9.67 5.31
CA ARG A 66 5.14 -10.25 4.95
C ARG A 66 5.41 -11.60 5.57
N LYS A 67 5.07 -11.80 6.86
CA LYS A 67 5.28 -13.08 7.56
C LYS A 67 4.51 -14.23 6.90
N SER A 68 3.25 -13.98 6.55
CA SER A 68 2.43 -14.96 5.84
C SER A 68 2.93 -15.17 4.42
N LEU A 69 3.28 -14.09 3.70
CA LEU A 69 3.79 -14.20 2.34
C LEU A 69 5.10 -14.99 2.25
N TYR A 70 6.04 -14.83 3.19
CA TYR A 70 7.25 -15.66 3.21
C TYR A 70 6.99 -17.13 3.55
N ARG A 71 5.96 -17.41 4.34
CA ARG A 71 5.56 -18.80 4.63
C ARG A 71 4.91 -19.44 3.42
N ASP A 72 4.01 -18.71 2.76
CA ASP A 72 3.17 -19.22 1.68
C ASP A 72 3.94 -19.21 0.32
N MET A 73 4.88 -18.27 0.16
CA MET A 73 5.78 -18.13 -1.00
C MET A 73 7.23 -17.97 -0.53
N PRO A 74 7.86 -19.06 -0.07
CA PRO A 74 9.22 -18.99 0.44
C PRO A 74 10.21 -18.62 -0.67
N VAL A 75 11.24 -17.88 -0.28
CA VAL A 75 12.36 -17.53 -1.15
C VAL A 75 13.58 -18.41 -0.80
N PRO A 76 14.43 -18.80 -1.76
CA PRO A 76 15.65 -19.53 -1.48
C PRO A 76 16.59 -18.79 -0.51
N ALA A 77 17.46 -19.56 0.16
CA ALA A 77 18.57 -18.97 0.89
C ALA A 77 19.40 -18.05 -0.05
N SER A 78 19.81 -16.89 0.46
CA SER A 78 20.51 -15.83 -0.30
C SER A 78 19.69 -15.11 -1.38
N TRP A 79 18.38 -15.37 -1.51
CA TRP A 79 17.55 -14.70 -2.52
C TRP A 79 17.57 -13.17 -2.39
N HIS A 80 17.56 -12.62 -1.17
CA HIS A 80 17.61 -11.17 -0.94
C HIS A 80 18.92 -10.54 -1.41
N GLU A 81 20.05 -11.20 -1.17
CA GLU A 81 21.36 -10.72 -1.62
C GLU A 81 21.44 -10.76 -3.15
N ALA A 82 21.01 -11.87 -3.76
CA ALA A 82 20.97 -12.00 -5.21
C ALA A 82 20.02 -10.97 -5.86
N TYR A 83 18.88 -10.69 -5.23
CA TYR A 83 17.92 -9.66 -5.66
C TYR A 83 18.55 -8.27 -5.60
N GLY A 84 19.24 -7.94 -4.50
CA GLY A 84 19.98 -6.68 -4.36
C GLY A 84 21.10 -6.49 -5.40
N LYS A 85 21.65 -7.59 -5.91
CA LYS A 85 22.63 -7.61 -7.02
C LYS A 85 22.00 -7.64 -8.42
N GLY A 86 20.67 -7.67 -8.51
CA GLY A 86 19.94 -7.76 -9.79
C GLY A 86 20.07 -9.12 -10.49
N MET A 87 20.49 -10.18 -9.79
CA MET A 87 20.70 -11.52 -10.35
C MET A 87 19.41 -12.36 -10.40
N VAL A 88 18.39 -11.98 -9.63
CA VAL A 88 17.06 -12.61 -9.60
C VAL A 88 16.00 -11.52 -9.59
N SER A 89 14.80 -11.84 -10.07
CA SER A 89 13.65 -10.92 -10.13
C SER A 89 12.47 -11.42 -9.27
N THR A 90 11.42 -10.60 -9.21
CA THR A 90 10.15 -10.96 -8.55
C THR A 90 9.15 -11.65 -9.48
N ASP A 91 9.45 -11.80 -10.77
CA ASP A 91 8.52 -12.25 -11.84
C ASP A 91 7.84 -13.57 -11.51
N ARG A 92 8.59 -14.51 -10.91
CA ARG A 92 8.05 -15.79 -10.48
C ARG A 92 6.88 -15.64 -9.51
N TYR A 93 6.93 -14.66 -8.60
CA TYR A 93 5.94 -14.50 -7.53
C TYR A 93 4.68 -13.76 -7.98
N TRP A 94 4.75 -12.95 -9.04
CA TRP A 94 3.60 -12.23 -9.58
C TRP A 94 2.58 -13.15 -10.27
N ASN A 95 3.00 -14.35 -10.68
CA ASN A 95 2.16 -15.32 -11.38
C ASN A 95 1.66 -16.47 -10.47
N LEU A 96 1.87 -16.37 -9.14
CA LEU A 96 1.47 -17.41 -8.17
C LEU A 96 0.05 -17.19 -7.61
N GLY A 97 -0.69 -16.22 -8.13
CA GLY A 97 -2.04 -15.86 -7.70
C GLY A 97 -3.04 -15.89 -8.85
#